data_AF-A0A434RTE1-F1
#
_entry.id   AF-A0A434RTE1-F1
#
_cell.length_a   1.000
_cell.length_b   1.000
_cell.length_c   1.000
_cell.angle_alpha   90.00
_cell.angle_beta   90.00
_cell.angle_gamma   90.00
#
_symmetry.space_group_name_H-M   'P 1'
#
loop_
_entity.id
_entity.type
_entity.pdbx_description
1 polymer ?
#
loop_
_entity_poly.entity_id
_entity_poly.type
_entity_poly.pdbx_seq_one_letter_code
_entity_poly.pdbx_strand_id
1 'polypeptide(L)' 'VGMVGGRAITEASGRVTRASVPAIASTGVDLISVGWLTHSAPILDIGLDMPVDGNCSRRLN' A
#
# COMPACT_ATOMS: atom_id res chain seq x y z
N VAL A 1 -21.63 7.18 -4.74
CA VAL A 1 -21.12 8.25 -5.64
C VAL A 1 -22.17 8.87 -6.55
N GLY A 2 -23.15 8.11 -7.07
CA GLY A 2 -24.20 8.66 -7.96
C GLY A 2 -24.99 9.85 -7.41
N MET A 3 -25.32 9.85 -6.11
CA MET A 3 -25.99 10.99 -5.46
C MET A 3 -25.13 12.27 -5.43
N VAL A 4 -23.81 12.15 -5.30
CA VAL A 4 -22.88 13.29 -5.26
C VAL A 4 -22.80 13.96 -6.63
N GLY A 5 -22.92 13.17 -7.71
CA GLY A 5 -22.98 13.68 -9.08
C GLY A 5 -21.75 14.50 -9.47
N GLY A 6 -20.56 14.12 -8.98
CA GLY A 6 -19.30 14.81 -9.27
C GLY A 6 -19.11 16.18 -8.63
N ARG A 7 -20.02 16.61 -7.74
CA ARG A 7 -19.93 17.93 -7.08
C ARG A 7 -18.91 17.98 -5.94
N ALA A 8 -18.43 16.82 -5.49
CA ALA A 8 -17.43 16.68 -4.44
C ALA A 8 -16.61 15.41 -4.66
N ILE A 9 -15.38 15.42 -4.13
CA ILE A 9 -14.52 14.23 -4.05
C ILE A 9 -15.16 13.25 -3.06
N THR A 10 -15.22 11.98 -3.45
CA THR A 10 -15.79 10.90 -2.65
C THR A 10 -14.71 9.96 -2.14
N GLU A 11 -14.78 9.65 -0.85
CA GLU A 11 -13.83 8.77 -0.18
C GLU A 11 -14.58 7.60 0.47
N ALA A 12 -14.04 6.39 0.31
CA ALA A 12 -14.41 5.23 1.10
C ALA A 12 -13.36 4.93 2.18
N SER A 13 -13.81 4.74 3.41
CA SER A 13 -12.94 4.46 4.56
C SER A 13 -13.56 3.40 5.50
N GLY A 14 -12.75 2.88 6.41
CA GLY A 14 -13.18 1.94 7.45
C GLY A 14 -13.13 0.46 7.04
N ARG A 15 -12.44 -0.36 7.83
CA ARG A 15 -12.33 -1.83 7.67
C ARG A 15 -12.00 -2.31 6.25
N VAL A 16 -11.23 -1.52 5.50
CA VAL A 16 -10.79 -1.88 4.15
C VAL A 16 -9.71 -2.95 4.23
N THR A 17 -9.86 -4.02 3.45
CA THR A 17 -8.92 -5.14 3.35
C THR A 17 -8.45 -5.31 1.91
N ARG A 18 -7.38 -6.08 1.70
CA ARG A 18 -6.89 -6.40 0.35
C ARG A 18 -7.97 -7.09 -0.52
N ALA A 19 -8.85 -7.86 0.10
CA ALA A 19 -9.94 -8.55 -0.59
C ALA A 19 -11.12 -7.61 -0.94
N SER A 20 -11.40 -6.59 -0.11
CA SER A 20 -12.52 -5.67 -0.35
C SER A 20 -12.16 -4.49 -1.26
N VAL A 21 -10.88 -4.12 -1.35
CA VAL A 21 -10.40 -3.00 -2.19
C VAL A 21 -10.92 -3.03 -3.63
N PRO A 22 -10.87 -4.15 -4.37
CA PRO A 22 -11.29 -4.15 -5.78
C PRO A 22 -12.78 -3.83 -5.94
N ALA A 23 -13.62 -4.37 -5.05
CA ALA A 23 -15.05 -4.10 -5.06
C ALA A 23 -15.36 -2.64 -4.71
N ILE A 24 -14.67 -2.09 -3.71
CA ILE A 24 -14.81 -0.67 -3.30
C ILE A 24 -14.37 0.26 -4.44
N ALA A 25 -13.21 0.01 -5.05
CA ALA A 25 -12.71 0.81 -6.17
C ALA A 25 -13.69 0.81 -7.36
N SER A 26 -14.30 -0.34 -7.64
CA SER A 26 -15.31 -0.47 -8.71
C SER A 26 -16.59 0.32 -8.46
N THR A 27 -16.83 0.84 -7.24
CA THR A 27 -17.99 1.69 -6.95
C THR A 27 -17.89 3.10 -7.52
N GLY A 28 -16.70 3.50 -8.00
CA GLY A 28 -16.45 4.83 -8.57
C GLY A 28 -16.13 5.91 -7.54
N VAL A 29 -15.65 5.52 -6.35
CA VAL A 29 -15.08 6.47 -5.37
C VAL A 29 -13.72 6.98 -5.86
N ASP A 30 -13.41 8.23 -5.54
CA ASP A 30 -12.17 8.88 -5.97
C ASP A 30 -10.98 8.45 -5.10
N LEU A 31 -11.23 8.25 -3.81
CA LEU A 31 -10.22 7.93 -2.82
C LEU A 31 -10.62 6.73 -1.95
N ILE A 32 -9.63 5.97 -1.52
CA ILE A 32 -9.79 4.92 -0.51
C ILE A 32 -8.73 5.13 0.57
N SER A 33 -9.16 5.37 1.81
CA SER A 33 -8.25 5.50 2.94
C SER A 33 -8.20 4.22 3.77
N VAL A 34 -6.98 3.86 4.19
CA VAL A 34 -6.70 2.53 4.77
C VAL A 34 -5.75 2.69 5.95
N GLY A 35 -6.29 2.66 7.17
CA GLY A 35 -5.51 2.88 8.39
C GLY A 35 -4.42 1.85 8.66
N TRP A 36 -4.65 0.57 8.28
CA TRP A 36 -3.69 -0.50 8.58
C TRP A 36 -2.34 -0.31 7.85
N LEU A 37 -2.27 0.53 6.82
CA LEU A 37 -1.02 0.88 6.13
C LEU A 37 -0.04 1.65 7.02
N THR A 38 -0.51 2.32 8.08
CA THR A 38 0.35 3.12 8.97
C THR A 38 0.47 2.51 10.35
N HIS A 39 -0.63 2.08 10.96
CA HIS A 39 -0.61 1.61 12.36
C HIS A 39 -0.42 0.10 12.52
N SER A 40 -0.42 -0.68 11.44
CA SER A 40 -0.32 -2.16 11.49
C SER A 40 0.25 -2.76 10.21
N ALA A 41 1.13 -2.04 9.52
CA ALA A 41 1.81 -2.58 8.36
C ALA A 41 2.80 -3.68 8.79
N PRO A 42 2.95 -4.76 8.00
CA PRO A 42 3.95 -5.79 8.28
C PRO A 42 5.36 -5.21 8.17
N ILE A 43 6.29 -5.74 8.96
CA ILE A 43 7.70 -5.35 8.94
C ILE A 43 8.32 -5.88 7.64
N LEU A 44 9.07 -5.02 6.96
CA LEU A 44 9.94 -5.42 5.85
C LEU A 44 11.29 -5.87 6.43
N ASP A 45 11.66 -7.11 6.18
CA ASP A 45 12.94 -7.68 6.63
C ASP A 45 14.04 -7.37 5.60
N ILE A 46 15.13 -6.72 6.05
CA ILE A 46 16.25 -6.27 5.18
C ILE A 46 17.58 -6.54 5.88
N GLY A 47 18.50 -7.21 5.19
CA GLY A 47 19.90 -7.41 5.61
C GLY A 47 20.89 -6.71 4.66
N LEU A 48 21.93 -6.09 5.21
CA LEU A 48 23.03 -5.50 4.46
C LEU A 48 24.29 -6.37 4.60
N ASP A 49 24.65 -7.09 3.53
CA ASP A 49 25.89 -7.85 3.45
C ASP A 49 26.93 -7.06 2.65
N MET A 50 27.80 -6.32 3.34
CA MET A 50 28.95 -5.66 2.70
C MET A 50 30.26 -6.36 3.08
N PRO A 51 31.12 -6.70 2.10
CA PRO A 51 32.48 -7.13 2.41
C PRO A 51 33.28 -5.97 3.03
N VAL A 52 34.06 -6.28 4.07
CA VAL A 52 34.91 -5.31 4.82
C VAL A 52 36.07 -4.80 3.95
N ASP A 53 36.47 -5.61 2.97
CA ASP A 53 37.50 -5.30 2.01
C ASP A 53 36.77 -4.80 0.75
N GLY A 54 37.02 -3.56 0.32
CA GLY A 54 36.28 -2.90 -0.79
C GLY A 54 36.34 -3.57 -2.16
N ASN A 55 36.83 -4.81 -2.27
CA ASN A 55 36.75 -5.65 -3.45
C ASN A 55 35.43 -6.43 -3.47
N CYS A 56 34.38 -5.80 -4.03
CA CYS A 56 33.12 -6.45 -4.34
C CYS A 56 33.27 -7.33 -5.61
N SER A 57 33.99 -8.44 -5.48
CA SER A 57 34.09 -9.48 -6.52
C SER A 57 33.75 -10.86 -5.96
N ARG A 58 32.68 -10.95 -5.17
CA ARG A 58 32.08 -12.25 -4.85
C ARG A 58 30.64 -12.24 -5.31
N ARG A 59 30.38 -12.98 -6.40
CA ARG A 59 29.04 -13.24 -6.91
C ARG A 59 28.19 -13.75 -5.74
N LEU A 60 27.18 -12.96 -5.37
CA LEU A 60 26.03 -13.48 -4.66
C LEU A 60 25.29 -14.38 -5.66
N ASN A 61 24.98 -15.60 -5.23
CA ASN A 61 24.31 -16.62 -6.04
C ASN A 61 22.98 -16.14 -6.61
#